data_AF-A0A453ALP5-F1
#
_entry.id   AF-A0A453ALP5-F1
#
_cell.length_a   1.000
_cell.length_b   1.000
_cell.length_c   1.000
_cell.angle_alpha   90.00
_cell.angle_beta   90.00
_cell.angle_gamma   90.00
#
_symmetry.space_group_name_H-M   'P 1'
#
loop_
_entity.id
_entity.type
_entity.pdbx_description
1 polymer ?
#
loop_
_entity_poly.entity_id
_entity_poly.type
_entity_poly.pdbx_seq_one_letter_code
_entity_poly.pdbx_strand_id
1 'polypeptide(L)'
;QSLPFGGVKDSGFGRFAGVEGLRACCLVKAVVEDRWWPYVKTMIPKPIQYPVSENGFAFQQLLVETLYGISVWDRLQSLVNLLKMISEQKSPITRRKSR
;
A
#
# COMPACT_ATOMS: atom_id res chain seq x y z
N GLN A 1 31.14 20.52 14.20
CA GLN A 1 31.30 20.07 12.80
C GLN A 1 30.07 19.25 12.42
N SER A 2 29.23 19.75 11.50
CA SER A 2 27.93 19.14 11.14
C SER A 2 27.70 19.10 9.63
N LEU A 3 28.69 19.47 8.81
CA LEU A 3 28.58 19.40 7.36
C LEU A 3 28.97 18.00 6.90
N PRO A 4 28.13 17.34 6.09
CA PRO A 4 28.44 16.01 5.58
C PRO A 4 29.58 16.09 4.55
N PHE A 5 30.57 15.21 4.70
CA PHE A 5 31.70 15.07 3.78
C PHE A 5 31.48 13.85 2.89
N GLY A 6 31.53 13.99 1.58
CA GLY A 6 31.24 12.89 0.67
C GLY A 6 31.69 13.18 -0.76
N GLY A 7 31.94 12.11 -1.51
CA GLY A 7 32.30 12.17 -2.93
C GLY A 7 31.07 12.12 -3.85
N VAL A 8 31.29 12.43 -5.13
CA VAL A 8 30.30 12.27 -6.21
C VAL A 8 31.00 11.71 -7.45
N LYS A 9 30.39 10.72 -8.13
CA LYS A 9 30.93 10.04 -9.33
C LYS A 9 32.29 9.37 -9.06
N ASP A 10 33.31 9.69 -9.85
CA ASP A 10 34.64 9.08 -9.80
C ASP A 10 35.37 9.38 -8.47
N SER A 11 34.94 10.42 -7.75
CA SER A 11 35.50 10.76 -6.44
C SER A 11 34.89 9.95 -5.27
N GLY A 12 33.95 9.03 -5.55
CA GLY A 12 33.26 8.18 -4.56
C GLY A 12 31.75 8.44 -4.46
N PHE A 13 31.05 7.60 -3.69
CA PHE A 13 29.61 7.73 -3.42
C PHE A 13 29.31 7.68 -1.92
N GLY A 14 28.29 8.42 -1.51
CA GLY A 14 27.85 8.50 -0.11
C GLY A 14 28.40 9.71 0.62
N ARG A 15 27.95 9.88 1.85
CA ARG A 15 28.33 10.98 2.76
C ARG A 15 28.68 10.38 4.12
N PHE A 16 29.70 10.95 4.75
CA PHE A 16 30.24 10.57 6.03
C PHE A 16 30.44 11.83 6.90
N ALA A 17 30.72 11.63 8.19
CA ALA A 17 30.68 12.63 9.26
C ALA A 17 29.26 12.98 9.73
N GLY A 18 29.19 13.35 11.02
CA GLY A 18 27.93 13.75 11.66
C GLY A 18 26.88 12.64 11.70
N VAL A 19 25.61 13.05 11.55
CA VAL A 19 24.43 12.17 11.61
C VAL A 19 24.36 11.29 10.35
N GLU A 20 24.83 11.81 9.23
CA GLU A 20 24.88 11.14 7.93
C GLU A 20 25.83 9.95 7.96
N GLY A 21 26.99 10.08 8.63
CA GLY A 21 27.93 8.97 8.82
C GLY A 21 27.34 7.84 9.68
N LEU A 22 26.65 8.17 10.78
CA LEU A 22 25.98 7.16 11.61
C LEU A 22 24.85 6.45 10.85
N ARG A 23 24.06 7.20 10.08
CA ARG A 23 23.00 6.62 9.24
C ARG A 23 23.56 5.69 8.16
N ALA A 24 24.73 5.97 7.61
CA ALA A 24 25.38 5.10 6.63
C ALA A 24 25.78 3.73 7.21
N CYS A 25 26.04 3.66 8.52
CA CYS A 25 26.33 2.41 9.23
C CYS A 25 25.06 1.67 9.70
N CYS A 26 23.88 2.27 9.55
CA CYS A 26 22.62 1.67 9.96
C CYS A 26 21.80 1.18 8.77
N LEU A 27 21.16 0.02 8.93
CA LEU A 27 20.11 -0.41 8.01
C LEU A 27 18.80 0.30 8.37
N VAL A 28 18.39 1.27 7.56
CA VAL A 28 17.09 1.93 7.75
C VAL A 28 15.98 0.93 7.38
N LYS A 29 15.21 0.51 8.39
CA LYS A 29 14.07 -0.40 8.23
C LYS A 29 12.79 0.28 8.70
N ALA A 30 11.80 0.37 7.80
CA ALA A 30 10.44 0.74 8.18
C ALA A 30 9.71 -0.50 8.74
N VAL A 31 9.15 -0.38 9.93
CA VAL A 31 8.33 -1.42 10.58
C VAL A 31 6.98 -0.78 10.89
N VAL A 32 5.90 -1.50 10.56
CA VAL A 32 4.53 -1.07 10.83
C VAL A 32 3.89 -2.11 11.74
N GLU A 33 3.26 -1.62 12.81
CA GLU A 33 2.53 -2.44 13.77
C GLU A 33 1.11 -1.92 13.90
N ASP A 34 0.15 -2.83 14.09
CA ASP A 34 -1.25 -2.48 14.29
C ASP A 34 -1.42 -1.83 15.67
N ARG A 35 -1.67 -0.51 15.68
CA ARG A 35 -1.84 0.29 16.91
C ARG A 35 -2.88 -0.27 17.89
N TRP A 36 -3.93 -0.89 17.35
CA TRP A 36 -5.09 -1.38 18.09
C TRP A 36 -5.22 -2.91 18.02
N TRP A 37 -4.08 -3.62 17.95
CA TRP A 37 -4.07 -5.08 18.06
C TRP A 37 -4.67 -5.51 19.41
N PRO A 38 -5.71 -6.38 19.46
CA PRO A 38 -6.20 -7.30 18.44
C PRO A 38 -7.48 -6.88 17.67
N TYR A 39 -8.02 -5.68 17.89
CA TYR A 39 -9.33 -5.26 17.37
C TYR A 39 -9.30 -4.79 15.91
N VAL A 40 -8.23 -4.12 15.50
CA VAL A 40 -8.05 -3.65 14.12
C VAL A 40 -6.84 -4.36 13.54
N LYS A 41 -7.08 -5.21 12.55
CA LYS A 41 -6.03 -5.92 11.81
C LYS A 41 -6.02 -5.44 10.38
N THR A 42 -4.91 -4.88 9.90
CA THR A 42 -4.76 -4.54 8.48
C THR A 42 -4.52 -5.81 7.67
N MET A 43 -5.60 -6.58 7.45
CA MET A 43 -5.59 -7.69 6.50
C MET A 43 -5.69 -7.14 5.09
N ILE A 44 -4.80 -7.59 4.21
CA ILE A 44 -4.87 -7.27 2.79
C ILE A 44 -6.16 -7.90 2.22
N PRO A 45 -7.05 -7.10 1.59
CA PRO A 45 -8.28 -7.63 1.03
C PRO A 45 -7.97 -8.54 -0.16
N LYS A 46 -8.73 -9.64 -0.31
CA LYS A 46 -8.52 -10.68 -1.33
C LYS A 46 -8.34 -10.15 -2.78
N PRO A 47 -9.05 -9.10 -3.25
CA PRO A 47 -8.86 -8.58 -4.60
C PRO A 47 -7.46 -7.98 -4.86
N ILE A 48 -6.81 -7.46 -3.82
CA ILE A 48 -5.47 -6.84 -3.90
C ILE A 48 -4.38 -7.86 -3.50
N GLN A 49 -4.76 -8.97 -2.87
CA GLN A 49 -3.82 -10.01 -2.48
C GLN A 49 -3.20 -10.65 -3.72
N TYR A 50 -1.86 -10.75 -3.76
CA TYR A 50 -1.17 -11.43 -4.86
C TYR A 50 -1.49 -12.94 -4.88
N PRO A 51 -1.72 -13.54 -6.06
CA PRO A 51 -1.80 -12.92 -7.39
C PRO A 51 -3.07 -12.05 -7.57
N VAL A 52 -2.89 -10.85 -8.12
CA VAL A 52 -3.95 -9.83 -8.23
C VAL A 52 -5.09 -10.31 -9.11
N SER A 53 -6.35 -10.11 -8.68
CA SER A 53 -7.52 -10.48 -9.48
C SER A 53 -7.76 -9.47 -10.62
N GLU A 54 -8.50 -9.89 -11.65
CA GLU A 54 -8.83 -9.03 -12.80
C GLU A 54 -9.52 -7.71 -12.37
N ASN A 55 -10.30 -7.76 -11.29
CA ASN A 55 -11.03 -6.59 -10.74
C ASN A 55 -10.24 -5.82 -9.67
N GLY A 56 -8.99 -6.20 -9.36
CA GLY A 56 -8.20 -5.59 -8.28
C GLY A 56 -7.92 -4.11 -8.49
N PHE A 57 -7.65 -3.70 -9.74
CA PHE A 57 -7.41 -2.29 -10.09
C PHE A 57 -8.66 -1.43 -9.90
N ALA A 58 -9.82 -1.89 -10.40
CA ALA A 58 -11.09 -1.21 -10.25
C ALA A 58 -11.47 -1.05 -8.76
N PHE A 59 -11.17 -2.06 -7.94
CA PHE A 59 -11.39 -2.02 -6.49
C PHE A 59 -10.57 -0.91 -5.85
N GLN A 60 -9.29 -0.82 -6.20
CA GLN A 60 -8.38 0.18 -5.64
C GLN A 60 -8.76 1.59 -6.07
N GLN A 61 -9.15 1.80 -7.34
CA GLN A 61 -9.61 3.09 -7.83
C GLN A 61 -10.85 3.57 -7.05
N LEU A 62 -11.86 2.71 -6.92
CA LEU A 62 -13.06 3.02 -6.15
C LEU A 62 -12.75 3.28 -4.66
N LEU A 63 -11.81 2.54 -4.07
CA LEU A 63 -11.38 2.74 -2.67
C LEU A 63 -10.72 4.11 -2.48
N VAL A 64 -9.84 4.51 -3.39
CA VAL A 64 -9.22 5.84 -3.38
C VAL A 64 -10.29 6.92 -3.55
N GLU A 65 -11.26 6.73 -4.45
CA GLU A 65 -12.35 7.68 -4.67
C GLU A 65 -13.28 7.81 -3.46
N THR A 66 -13.60 6.71 -2.78
CA THR A 66 -14.38 6.74 -1.53
C THR A 66 -13.66 7.46 -0.40
N LEU A 67 -12.34 7.28 -0.25
CA LEU A 67 -11.57 7.90 0.84
C LEU A 67 -11.19 9.37 0.55
N TYR A 68 -10.80 9.68 -0.68
CA TYR A 68 -10.17 10.95 -1.06
C TYR A 68 -10.94 11.74 -2.12
N GLY A 69 -12.10 11.28 -2.60
CA GLY A 69 -12.92 11.98 -3.60
C GLY A 69 -13.30 13.39 -3.13
N ILE A 70 -13.42 14.36 -4.03
CA ILE A 70 -13.66 15.76 -3.62
C ILE A 70 -15.14 15.96 -3.23
N SER A 71 -16.06 15.37 -3.99
CA SER A 71 -17.50 15.50 -3.78
C SER A 71 -18.03 14.43 -2.82
N VAL A 72 -18.91 14.82 -1.90
CA VAL A 72 -19.59 13.88 -0.97
C VAL A 72 -20.51 12.91 -1.74
N TRP A 73 -21.12 13.37 -2.84
CA TRP A 73 -21.98 12.55 -3.68
C TRP A 73 -21.20 11.46 -4.42
N ASP A 74 -20.06 11.81 -5.01
CA ASP A 74 -19.19 10.86 -5.71
C ASP A 74 -18.62 9.83 -4.73
N ARG A 75 -18.30 10.24 -3.49
CA ARG A 75 -17.90 9.30 -2.41
C ARG A 75 -19.01 8.30 -2.09
N LEU A 76 -20.26 8.76 -1.97
CA LEU A 76 -21.41 7.89 -1.68
C LEU A 76 -21.68 6.90 -2.82
N GLN A 77 -21.67 7.38 -4.06
CA GLN A 77 -21.84 6.53 -5.24
C GLN A 77 -20.71 5.49 -5.34
N SER A 78 -19.47 5.91 -5.12
CA SER A 78 -18.30 5.02 -5.10
C SER A 78 -18.38 4.00 -3.97
N LEU A 79 -18.88 4.39 -2.79
CA LEU A 79 -19.09 3.48 -1.67
C LEU A 79 -20.14 2.42 -2.01
N VAL A 80 -21.25 2.81 -2.63
CA VAL A 80 -22.27 1.87 -3.11
C VAL A 80 -21.68 0.91 -4.15
N ASN A 81 -20.88 1.42 -5.09
CA ASN A 81 -20.21 0.60 -6.10
C ASN A 81 -19.18 -0.37 -5.48
N LEU A 82 -18.42 0.05 -4.47
CA LEU A 82 -17.52 -0.82 -3.72
C LEU A 82 -18.28 -1.93 -3.00
N LEU A 83 -19.36 -1.60 -2.30
CA LEU A 83 -20.19 -2.59 -1.60
C LEU A 83 -20.77 -3.61 -2.57
N LYS A 84 -21.25 -3.15 -3.73
CA LYS A 84 -21.71 -4.05 -4.79
C LYS A 84 -20.58 -4.96 -5.25
N MET A 85 -19.39 -4.43 -5.49
CA MET A 85 -18.27 -5.22 -5.97
C MET A 85 -17.77 -6.23 -4.92
N ILE A 86 -17.74 -5.87 -3.65
CA ILE A 86 -17.44 -6.79 -2.53
C ILE A 86 -18.51 -7.88 -2.43
N SER A 87 -19.78 -7.54 -2.62
CA SER A 87 -20.90 -8.49 -2.61
C SER A 87 -20.80 -9.49 -3.77
N GLU A 88 -20.51 -9.00 -4.98
CA GLU A 88 -20.32 -9.80 -6.18
C GLU A 88 -19.17 -10.80 -6.01
N GLN A 89 -18.06 -10.36 -5.41
CA GLN A 89 -16.90 -11.22 -5.09
C GLN A 89 -17.23 -12.34 -4.08
N LYS A 90 -18.30 -12.20 -3.29
CA LYS A 90 -18.77 -13.26 -2.37
C LYS A 90 -19.59 -14.34 -3.09
N SER A 91 -20.09 -14.08 -4.30
CA SER A 91 -20.71 -15.10 -5.13
C SER A 91 -19.62 -16.06 -5.63
N PRO A 92 -19.59 -17.32 -5.16
CA PRO A 92 -18.59 -18.26 -5.61
C PRO A 92 -18.86 -18.58 -7.08
N ILE A 93 -17.85 -18.36 -7.92
CA ILE A 93 -17.81 -18.92 -9.27
C ILE A 93 -18.08 -20.42 -9.17
N THR A 94 -19.27 -20.79 -9.64
CA THR A 94 -19.68 -22.15 -9.86
C THR A 94 -19.00 -22.62 -11.16
N ARG A 95 -18.12 -23.62 -11.02
CA ARG A 95 -17.63 -24.59 -12.04
C ARG A 95 -16.68 -24.10 -13.16
N ARG A 96 -15.56 -24.82 -13.27
CA ARG A 96 -15.39 -25.78 -14.39
C ARG A 96 -14.44 -26.93 -13.98
N LYS A 97 -14.97 -28.16 -13.95
CA LYS A 97 -14.19 -29.41 -13.89
C LYS A 97 -13.33 -29.45 -15.16
N SER A 98 -12.01 -29.32 -15.04
CA SER A 98 -11.11 -29.74 -16.12
C SER A 98 -11.09 -31.26 -16.12
N ARG A 99 -11.36 -31.83 -17.29
CA ARG A 99 -10.86 -33.17 -17.64
C ARG A 99 -9.35 -33.15 -17.72
#